data_AF-A0A0P7Y2V7-F1
#
_entry.id   AF-A0A0P7Y2V7-F1
#
_cell.length_a   1.000
_cell.length_b   1.000
_cell.length_c   1.000
_cell.angle_alpha   90.00
_cell.angle_beta   90.00
_cell.angle_gamma   90.00
#
_symmetry.space_group_name_H-M   'P 1'
#
loop_
_entity.id
_entity.type
_entity.pdbx_description
1 polymer ?
#
loop_
_entity_poly.entity_id
_entity_poly.type
_entity_poly.pdbx_seq_one_letter_code
_entity_poly.pdbx_strand_id
1 'polypeptide(L)'
;MGTLNELISGGQMNLIRDPDLRRRIAQTDAALRSYAEYISLMSNNAPPFGYAIQTRLQTAPDDPENVTYDFEALAEDEEFLNALGHMLRLSLVNRYWLEGMLAEVNELETALAEALDIEATP
;
A
#
# COMPACT_ATOMS: atom_id res chain seq x y z
N MET A 1 -0.96 -0.17 13.39
CA MET A 1 0.28 -0.97 13.28
C MET A 1 0.96 -1.26 14.63
N GLY A 2 0.92 -0.37 15.64
CA GLY A 2 1.56 -0.64 16.95
C GLY A 2 0.89 -1.72 17.82
N THR A 3 -0.44 -1.76 17.84
CA THR A 3 -1.22 -2.59 18.80
C THR A 3 -1.13 -4.10 18.58
N LEU A 4 -1.05 -4.56 17.33
CA LEU A 4 -1.04 -5.99 17.00
C LEU A 4 0.36 -6.61 17.19
N ASN A 5 1.41 -5.87 16.81
CA ASN A 5 2.79 -6.23 17.09
C ASN A 5 3.07 -6.23 18.60
N GLU A 6 2.51 -5.30 19.38
CA GLU A 6 2.62 -5.32 20.85
C GLU A 6 1.93 -6.55 21.48
N LEU A 7 0.77 -6.96 20.97
CA LEU A 7 0.06 -8.17 21.42
C LEU A 7 0.87 -9.45 21.18
N ILE A 8 1.53 -9.55 20.02
CA ILE A 8 2.34 -10.71 19.62
C ILE A 8 3.71 -10.69 20.33
N SER A 9 4.43 -9.57 20.28
CA SER A 9 5.76 -9.42 20.88
C SER A 9 5.74 -9.39 22.41
N GLY A 10 4.64 -8.95 23.03
CA GLY A 10 4.47 -8.91 24.48
C GLY A 10 4.13 -10.26 25.13
N GLY A 11 4.02 -11.35 24.36
CA GLY A 11 3.61 -12.66 24.87
C GLY A 11 2.15 -12.72 25.37
N GLN A 12 1.37 -11.68 25.09
CA GLN A 12 -0.01 -11.52 25.56
C GLN A 12 -1.01 -12.36 24.75
N MET A 13 -0.60 -12.96 23.63
CA MET A 13 -1.37 -14.00 22.93
C MET A 13 -1.89 -15.09 23.87
N ASN A 14 -1.15 -15.46 24.91
CA ASN A 14 -1.58 -16.46 25.89
C ASN A 14 -2.76 -15.99 26.80
N LEU A 15 -3.05 -14.69 26.84
CA LEU A 15 -4.19 -14.12 27.56
C LEU A 15 -5.50 -14.31 26.78
N ILE A 16 -5.41 -14.49 25.46
CA ILE A 16 -6.54 -14.82 24.61
C ILE A 16 -6.83 -16.31 24.79
N ARG A 17 -7.85 -16.62 25.61
CA ARG A 17 -8.22 -17.99 25.95
C ARG A 17 -8.81 -18.76 24.76
N ASP A 18 -9.38 -18.04 23.80
CA ASP A 18 -9.96 -18.59 22.60
C ASP A 18 -8.87 -19.01 21.58
N PRO A 19 -8.73 -20.31 21.25
CA PRO A 19 -7.75 -20.80 20.28
C PRO A 19 -8.08 -20.41 18.82
N ASP A 20 -9.35 -20.22 18.47
CA ASP A 20 -9.74 -19.80 17.12
C ASP A 20 -9.45 -18.32 16.90
N LEU A 21 -9.73 -17.48 17.91
CA LEU A 21 -9.40 -16.05 17.85
C LEU A 21 -7.88 -15.82 17.75
N ARG A 22 -7.07 -16.58 18.49
CA ARG A 22 -5.60 -16.55 18.36
C ARG A 22 -5.13 -16.92 16.96
N ARG A 23 -5.75 -17.93 16.35
CA ARG A 23 -5.42 -18.36 14.98
C ARG A 23 -5.72 -17.24 13.99
N ARG A 24 -6.89 -16.60 14.11
CA ARG A 24 -7.28 -15.47 13.25
C ARG A 24 -6.31 -14.30 13.38
N ILE A 25 -5.96 -13.88 14.59
CA ILE A 25 -4.97 -12.80 14.82
C ILE A 25 -3.62 -13.13 14.16
N ALA A 26 -3.12 -14.35 14.32
CA ALA A 26 -1.86 -14.77 13.72
C ALA A 26 -1.93 -14.82 12.18
N GLN A 27 -3.07 -15.24 11.61
CA GLN A 27 -3.31 -15.24 10.16
C GLN A 27 -3.33 -13.81 9.62
N THR A 28 -4.07 -12.91 10.26
CA THR A 28 -4.12 -11.49 9.89
C THR A 28 -2.74 -10.83 9.97
N ASP A 29 -1.95 -11.08 11.03
CA ASP A 29 -0.57 -10.57 11.11
C ASP A 29 0.31 -11.06 9.95
N ALA A 30 0.24 -12.36 9.63
CA ALA A 30 0.97 -12.92 8.51
C ALA A 30 0.54 -12.30 7.16
N ALA A 31 -0.77 -12.09 6.95
CA ALA A 31 -1.30 -11.46 5.75
C ALA A 31 -0.82 -10.01 5.63
N LEU A 32 -0.93 -9.22 6.70
CA LEU A 32 -0.49 -7.82 6.73
C LEU A 32 1.01 -7.67 6.46
N ARG A 33 1.84 -8.57 7.00
CA ARG A 33 3.28 -8.62 6.70
C ARG A 33 3.53 -8.92 5.24
N SER A 34 2.83 -9.91 4.68
CA SER A 34 2.96 -10.27 3.26
C SER A 34 2.59 -9.10 2.36
N TYR A 35 1.47 -8.41 2.60
CA TYR A 35 1.09 -7.21 1.86
C TYR A 35 2.12 -6.08 2.00
N ALA A 36 2.64 -5.85 3.21
CA ALA A 36 3.66 -4.82 3.43
C ALA A 36 4.97 -5.12 2.66
N GLU A 37 5.38 -6.38 2.58
CA GLU A 37 6.53 -6.82 1.79
C GLU A 37 6.30 -6.61 0.29
N TYR A 38 5.10 -6.93 -0.23
CA TYR A 38 4.75 -6.67 -1.62
C TYR A 38 4.77 -5.19 -1.97
N ILE A 39 4.17 -4.34 -1.13
CA ILE A 39 4.17 -2.88 -1.30
C ILE A 39 5.60 -2.33 -1.26
N SER A 40 6.44 -2.83 -0.35
CA SER A 40 7.86 -2.43 -0.25
C SER A 40 8.63 -2.81 -1.51
N LEU A 41 8.47 -4.05 -1.99
CA LEU A 41 9.08 -4.52 -3.24
C LEU A 41 8.74 -3.60 -4.41
N MET A 42 7.47 -3.25 -4.58
CA MET A 42 7.03 -2.38 -5.68
C MET A 42 7.50 -0.94 -5.51
N SER A 43 7.48 -0.42 -4.29
CA SER A 43 7.98 0.93 -3.98
C SER A 43 9.46 1.06 -4.30
N ASN A 44 10.25 0.00 -4.11
CA ASN A 44 11.67 -0.03 -4.49
C ASN A 44 11.90 -0.04 -6.01
N ASN A 45 10.91 -0.47 -6.80
CA ASN A 45 10.97 -0.51 -8.27
C ASN A 45 10.39 0.75 -8.93
N ALA A 46 9.72 1.63 -8.20
CA ALA A 46 9.12 2.86 -8.72
C ALA A 46 10.11 3.98 -9.11
N PRO A 47 11.25 4.22 -8.41
CA PRO A 47 12.08 5.40 -8.62
C PRO A 47 12.60 5.60 -10.06
N PRO A 48 13.03 4.57 -10.80
CA PRO A 48 13.50 4.75 -12.18
C PRO A 48 12.43 5.32 -13.11
N PHE A 49 11.18 4.86 -12.97
CA PHE A 49 10.07 5.35 -13.79
C PHE A 49 9.65 6.76 -13.38
N GLY A 50 9.61 7.05 -12.07
CA GLY A 50 9.35 8.39 -11.56
C GLY A 50 10.38 9.42 -12.07
N TYR A 51 11.66 9.04 -12.09
CA TYR A 51 12.73 9.88 -12.64
C TYR A 51 12.53 10.12 -14.15
N ALA A 52 12.26 9.07 -14.93
CA ALA A 52 12.05 9.18 -16.38
C ALA A 52 10.86 10.05 -16.77
N ILE A 53 9.80 10.07 -15.95
CA ILE A 53 8.66 10.98 -16.10
C ILE A 53 9.09 12.40 -15.73
N GLN A 54 9.75 12.58 -14.58
CA GLN A 54 10.11 13.90 -14.06
C GLN A 54 11.08 14.65 -14.98
N THR A 55 12.07 13.96 -15.57
CA THR A 55 13.03 14.59 -16.50
C THR A 55 12.36 15.15 -17.75
N ARG A 56 11.27 14.54 -18.19
CA ARG A 56 10.52 14.93 -19.40
C ARG A 56 9.42 15.95 -19.12
N LEU A 57 8.93 15.98 -17.89
CA LEU A 57 8.04 17.02 -17.39
C LEU A 57 8.79 18.28 -16.94
N GLN A 58 10.11 18.38 -17.12
CA GLN A 58 10.83 19.58 -16.72
C GLN A 58 10.33 20.81 -17.47
N THR A 59 10.08 21.86 -16.68
CA THR A 59 9.90 23.24 -17.13
C THR A 59 11.08 23.65 -18.01
N ALA A 60 10.82 24.38 -19.10
CA ALA A 60 11.88 25.05 -19.84
C ALA A 60 12.80 25.78 -18.84
N PRO A 61 14.13 25.53 -18.84
CA PRO A 61 15.06 26.06 -17.83
C PRO A 61 15.01 27.59 -17.67
N ASP A 62 14.47 28.26 -18.69
CA ASP A 62 14.51 29.69 -18.89
C ASP A 62 13.25 30.41 -18.38
N ASP A 63 12.18 29.68 -18.06
CA ASP A 63 10.89 30.25 -17.61
C ASP A 63 10.14 29.30 -16.66
N PRO A 64 10.44 29.35 -15.34
CA PRO A 64 9.74 28.55 -14.34
C PRO A 64 8.29 29.00 -14.09
N GLU A 65 7.89 30.17 -14.59
CA GLU A 65 6.53 30.72 -14.43
C GLU A 65 5.61 30.34 -15.60
N ASN A 66 6.16 30.14 -16.81
CA ASN A 66 5.44 29.53 -17.95
C ASN A 66 5.79 28.05 -18.11
N VAL A 67 5.24 27.22 -17.23
CA VAL A 67 5.19 25.77 -17.43
C VAL A 67 4.25 25.46 -18.59
N THR A 68 4.78 25.44 -19.81
CA THR A 68 4.03 24.99 -20.99
C THR A 68 4.52 23.60 -21.34
N TYR A 69 3.73 22.57 -21.00
CA TYR A 69 4.03 21.21 -21.40
C TYR A 69 3.76 21.06 -22.90
N ASP A 70 4.74 20.58 -23.64
CA ASP A 70 4.52 20.13 -25.01
C ASP A 70 3.89 18.73 -24.97
N PHE A 71 2.56 18.71 -24.86
CA PHE A 71 1.80 17.46 -24.81
C PHE A 71 1.87 16.66 -26.11
N GLU A 72 2.09 17.31 -27.25
CA GLU A 72 2.26 16.61 -28.54
C GLU A 72 3.59 15.85 -28.52
N ALA A 73 4.69 16.50 -28.13
CA ALA A 73 5.98 15.84 -27.99
C ALA A 73 5.95 14.71 -26.94
N LEU A 74 5.29 14.91 -25.80
CA LEU A 74 5.14 13.87 -24.77
C LEU A 74 4.27 12.69 -25.22
N ALA A 75 3.27 12.94 -26.07
CA ALA A 75 2.42 11.88 -26.63
C ALA A 75 3.15 11.01 -27.67
N GLU A 76 4.23 11.52 -28.26
CA GLU A 76 5.08 10.79 -29.21
C GLU A 76 6.31 10.14 -28.54
N ASP A 77 6.61 10.48 -27.27
CA ASP A 77 7.73 9.92 -26.51
C ASP A 77 7.37 8.54 -25.93
N GLU A 78 7.80 7.47 -26.60
CA GLU A 78 7.57 6.10 -26.17
C GLU A 78 8.17 5.79 -24.78
N GLU A 79 9.31 6.38 -24.41
CA GLU A 79 9.94 6.12 -23.12
C GLU A 79 9.12 6.79 -21.99
N PHE A 80 8.62 8.00 -22.24
CA PHE A 80 7.68 8.68 -21.34
C PHE A 80 6.42 7.87 -21.13
N LEU A 81 5.76 7.46 -22.22
CA LEU A 81 4.52 6.69 -22.17
C LEU A 81 4.72 5.35 -21.46
N ASN A 82 5.84 4.67 -21.71
CA ASN A 82 6.18 3.44 -21.01
C ASN A 82 6.40 3.67 -19.52
N ALA A 83 7.18 4.68 -19.14
CA ALA A 83 7.41 5.02 -17.73
C ALA A 83 6.11 5.38 -17.01
N LEU A 84 5.26 6.19 -17.64
CA LEU A 84 3.93 6.54 -17.15
C LEU A 84 3.04 5.30 -16.98
N GLY A 85 2.99 4.44 -18.00
CA GLY A 85 2.24 3.19 -17.96
C GLY A 85 2.71 2.25 -16.85
N HIS A 86 4.03 2.14 -16.62
CA HIS A 86 4.58 1.39 -15.51
C HIS A 86 4.18 1.99 -14.16
N MET A 87 4.32 3.30 -13.96
CA MET A 87 3.91 3.96 -12.71
C MET A 87 2.42 3.79 -12.41
N LEU A 88 1.55 3.87 -13.43
CA LEU A 88 0.12 3.63 -13.26
C LEU A 88 -0.15 2.19 -12.82
N ARG A 89 0.50 1.20 -13.44
CA ARG A 89 0.37 -0.22 -13.04
C ARG A 89 0.87 -0.44 -11.61
N LEU A 90 2.02 0.11 -11.24
CA LEU A 90 2.55 0.02 -9.87
C LEU A 90 1.55 0.61 -8.87
N SER A 91 0.96 1.76 -9.19
CA SER A 91 -0.03 2.43 -8.34
C SER A 91 -1.31 1.61 -8.17
N LEU A 92 -1.82 1.01 -9.27
CA LEU A 92 -2.99 0.14 -9.23
C LEU A 92 -2.77 -1.11 -8.38
N VAL A 93 -1.61 -1.75 -8.51
CA VAL A 93 -1.26 -2.94 -7.73
C VAL A 93 -1.08 -2.60 -6.24
N ASN A 94 -0.41 -1.48 -5.92
CA ASN A 94 -0.28 -1.02 -4.55
C ASN A 94 -1.64 -0.73 -3.91
N ARG A 95 -2.55 -0.10 -4.66
CA ARG A 95 -3.92 0.13 -4.21
C ARG A 95 -4.65 -1.20 -3.91
N TYR A 96 -4.56 -2.18 -4.80
CA TYR A 96 -5.17 -3.50 -4.60
C TYR A 96 -4.68 -4.16 -3.30
N TRP A 97 -3.38 -4.10 -3.01
CA TRP A 97 -2.84 -4.66 -1.76
C TRP A 97 -3.23 -3.87 -0.52
N LEU A 98 -3.30 -2.54 -0.59
CA LEU A 98 -3.80 -1.72 0.51
C LEU A 98 -5.27 -2.01 0.82
N GLU A 99 -6.09 -2.19 -0.21
CA GLU A 99 -7.49 -2.62 -0.06
C GLU A 99 -7.57 -4.02 0.60
N GLY A 100 -6.69 -4.95 0.22
CA GLY A 100 -6.57 -6.26 0.88
C GLY A 100 -6.17 -6.15 2.36
N MET A 101 -5.21 -5.28 2.71
CA MET A 101 -4.85 -5.04 4.12
C MET A 101 -6.02 -4.50 4.94
N LEU A 102 -6.79 -3.57 4.38
CA LEU A 102 -7.97 -3.02 5.04
C LEU A 102 -9.04 -4.09 5.26
N ALA A 103 -9.28 -4.97 4.27
CA ALA A 103 -10.21 -6.07 4.41
C ALA A 103 -9.82 -7.02 5.56
N GLU A 104 -8.55 -7.43 5.63
CA GLU A 104 -8.04 -8.29 6.72
C GLU A 104 -8.18 -7.65 8.10
N VAL A 105 -7.95 -6.34 8.22
CA VAL A 105 -8.13 -5.61 9.48
C VAL A 105 -9.61 -5.54 9.87
N ASN A 106 -10.50 -5.23 8.92
CA ASN A 106 -11.94 -5.14 9.17
C ASN A 106 -12.54 -6.49 9.57
N GLU A 107 -12.10 -7.58 8.92
CA GLU A 107 -12.50 -8.94 9.28
C GLU A 107 -12.05 -9.29 10.70
N LEU A 108 -10.83 -8.91 11.09
CA LEU A 108 -10.34 -9.12 12.45
C LEU A 108 -11.08 -8.26 13.47
N GLU A 109 -11.37 -6.99 13.16
CA GLU A 109 -12.15 -6.10 14.02
C GLU A 109 -13.54 -6.66 14.27
N THR A 110 -14.21 -7.15 13.22
CA THR A 110 -15.52 -7.81 13.32
C THR A 110 -15.45 -9.05 14.21
N ALA A 111 -14.45 -9.92 13.99
CA ALA A 111 -14.28 -11.12 14.79
C ALA A 111 -13.98 -10.82 16.28
N LEU A 112 -13.23 -9.76 16.55
CA LEU A 112 -12.96 -9.29 17.92
C LEU A 112 -14.22 -8.71 18.57
N ALA A 113 -14.98 -7.92 17.82
CA ALA A 113 -16.23 -7.33 18.28
C ALA A 113 -17.25 -8.41 18.68
N GLU A 114 -17.43 -9.43 17.83
CA GLU A 114 -18.25 -10.61 18.11
C GLU A 114 -17.79 -11.36 19.37
N ALA A 115 -16.48 -11.58 19.51
CA ALA A 115 -15.92 -12.31 20.65
C ALA A 115 -16.03 -11.53 21.98
N LEU A 116 -16.10 -10.20 21.91
CA LEU A 116 -16.16 -9.30 23.07
C LEU A 116 -17.57 -8.79 23.37
N ASP A 117 -18.57 -9.15 22.56
CA ASP A 117 -19.96 -8.67 22.64
C ASP A 117 -20.04 -7.13 22.62
N ILE A 118 -19.27 -6.51 21.73
CA ILE A 118 -19.24 -5.06 21.51
C ILE A 118 -19.67 -4.75 20.07
N GLU A 119 -20.25 -3.57 19.86
CA GLU A 119 -20.59 -3.10 18.51
C GLU A 119 -19.31 -2.82 17.71
N ALA A 120 -19.20 -3.42 16.52
CA ALA A 120 -18.11 -3.12 15.60
C ALA A 120 -18.27 -1.69 15.06
N THR A 121 -17.21 -0.90 15.11
CA THR A 121 -17.20 0.45 14.52
C THR A 121 -17.13 0.35 12.99
N PRO A 122 -17.90 1.17 12.24
CA PRO A 122 -17.89 1.16 10.77
C PRO A 122 -16.63 1.79 10.15
#